data_AF-A0A1Y4VV52-F1
#
_entry.id   AF-A0A1Y4VV52-F1
#
_cell.length_a   1.000
_cell.length_b   1.000
_cell.length_c   1.000
_cell.angle_alpha   90.00
_cell.angle_beta   90.00
_cell.angle_gamma   90.00
#
_symmetry.space_group_name_H-M   'P 1'
#
loop_
_entity.id
_entity.type
_entity.pdbx_description
1 polymer ?
#
loop_
_entity_poly.entity_id
_entity_poly.type
_entity_poly.pdbx_seq_one_letter_code
_entity_poly.pdbx_strand_id
1 'polypeptide(L)'
;AFLDNGTARFIDAKHIKLPKLGIVRIAGFRRLIKERLVNHIPTRIGTVTIKKTADEQFYLSMQLGSDIAFVKALPKTQSQIGIDLNLDNFLTASNGAIVANPRFYCKTKKKLAHAQRVLSRRQRRVKKEGRNLRLAKNYQKQRLIVAKLHDKIRRQRANFLQVLSTALIKNHDLVVAEELRSRNLLKNHAL
;
A
#
# COMPACT_ATOMS: atom_id res chain seq x y z
N ALA A 1 -19.71 6.13 19.82
CA ALA A 1 -18.69 7.17 19.53
C ALA A 1 -18.82 7.56 18.08
N PHE A 2 -19.10 8.82 17.80
CA PHE A 2 -19.20 9.40 16.46
C PHE A 2 -17.79 9.73 15.91
N LEU A 3 -17.66 10.04 14.60
CA LEU A 3 -16.40 10.51 14.01
C LEU A 3 -15.91 11.86 14.61
N ASP A 4 -16.69 12.45 15.51
CA ASP A 4 -16.41 13.67 16.26
C ASP A 4 -16.04 13.44 17.74
N ASN A 5 -16.16 12.21 18.26
CA ASN A 5 -15.98 11.89 19.67
C ASN A 5 -14.62 11.24 19.93
N GLY A 6 -13.70 12.02 20.49
CA GLY A 6 -12.35 11.62 20.84
C GLY A 6 -11.34 12.74 20.62
N THR A 7 -10.08 12.49 20.95
CA THR A 7 -8.99 13.45 20.72
C THR A 7 -8.64 13.59 19.24
N ALA A 8 -8.89 12.54 18.44
CA ALA A 8 -8.86 12.57 16.98
C ALA A 8 -10.29 12.56 16.43
N ARG A 9 -10.62 13.54 15.57
CA ARG A 9 -11.95 13.65 14.98
C ARG A 9 -11.96 14.32 13.62
N PHE A 10 -12.89 13.92 12.75
CA PHE A 10 -13.11 14.60 11.48
C PHE A 10 -13.90 15.88 11.69
N ILE A 11 -13.44 16.98 11.08
CA ILE A 11 -14.18 18.25 11.04
C ILE A 11 -15.07 18.27 9.80
N ASP A 12 -14.51 17.80 8.68
CA ASP A 12 -15.20 17.64 7.41
C ASP A 12 -14.57 16.48 6.63
N ALA A 13 -14.98 16.30 5.37
CA ALA A 13 -14.45 15.25 4.50
C ALA A 13 -12.97 15.45 4.04
N LYS A 14 -12.34 16.56 4.41
CA LYS A 14 -10.99 16.97 3.99
C LYS A 14 -10.06 17.26 5.17
N HIS A 15 -10.57 17.41 6.38
CA HIS A 15 -9.83 17.86 7.55
C HIS A 15 -10.10 16.98 8.76
N ILE A 16 -9.03 16.66 9.48
CA ILE A 16 -9.07 15.93 10.75
C ILE A 16 -8.36 16.74 11.82
N LYS A 17 -8.97 16.86 13.00
CA LYS A 17 -8.33 17.37 14.20
C LYS A 17 -7.60 16.24 14.89
N LEU A 18 -6.33 16.46 15.22
CA LEU A 18 -5.47 15.53 15.95
C LEU A 18 -4.97 16.19 17.25
N PRO A 19 -4.71 15.42 18.32
CA PRO A 19 -4.40 16.00 19.63
C PRO A 19 -3.18 16.92 19.65
N LYS A 20 -2.07 16.54 18.99
CA LYS A 20 -0.81 17.30 19.01
C LYS A 20 -0.57 18.15 17.76
N LEU A 21 -1.20 17.81 16.64
CA LEU A 21 -0.96 18.47 15.35
C LEU A 21 -2.06 19.46 14.98
N GLY A 22 -3.12 19.56 15.78
CA GLY A 22 -4.27 20.40 15.47
C GLY A 22 -4.98 19.92 14.20
N ILE A 23 -5.43 20.86 13.39
CA ILE A 23 -6.22 20.58 12.18
C ILE A 23 -5.28 20.29 11.01
N VAL A 24 -5.41 19.09 10.45
CA VAL A 24 -4.59 18.64 9.32
C VAL A 24 -5.49 18.33 8.14
N ARG A 25 -5.11 18.84 6.97
CA ARG A 25 -5.77 18.50 5.71
C ARG A 25 -5.33 17.11 5.25
N ILE A 26 -6.29 16.27 4.90
CA ILE A 26 -6.08 14.89 4.43
C ILE A 26 -6.51 14.72 2.98
N ALA A 27 -5.99 13.67 2.36
CA ALA A 27 -6.40 13.19 1.05
C ALA A 27 -6.86 11.73 1.16
N GLY A 28 -7.86 11.35 0.36
CA GLY A 28 -8.43 10.00 0.34
C GLY A 28 -9.70 9.84 1.18
N PHE A 29 -10.45 8.78 0.91
CA PHE A 29 -11.67 8.36 1.63
C PHE A 29 -12.79 9.41 1.79
N ARG A 30 -12.74 10.51 1.02
CA ARG A 30 -13.70 11.63 1.12
C ARG A 30 -15.15 11.19 1.04
N ARG A 31 -15.47 10.26 0.14
CA ARG A 31 -16.85 9.75 -0.03
C ARG A 31 -17.34 9.05 1.24
N LEU A 32 -16.55 8.12 1.76
CA LEU A 32 -16.87 7.37 2.98
C LEU A 32 -17.02 8.30 4.20
N ILE A 33 -16.08 9.23 4.36
CA ILE A 33 -16.10 10.19 5.47
C ILE A 33 -17.33 11.09 5.34
N LYS A 34 -17.59 11.64 4.15
CA LYS A 34 -18.77 12.49 3.90
C LYS A 34 -20.07 11.76 4.21
N GLU A 35 -20.24 10.54 3.70
CA GLU A 35 -21.43 9.73 3.92
C GLU A 35 -21.68 9.49 5.42
N ARG A 36 -20.64 9.11 6.17
CA ARG A 36 -20.77 8.84 7.61
C ARG A 36 -21.00 10.10 8.44
N LEU A 37 -20.41 11.24 8.06
CA LEU A 37 -20.65 12.52 8.73
C LEU A 37 -22.08 13.03 8.47
N VAL A 38 -22.53 13.04 7.21
CA VAL A 38 -23.87 13.55 6.83
C VAL A 38 -24.98 12.67 7.41
N ASN A 39 -24.82 11.36 7.38
CA ASN A 39 -25.82 10.42 7.89
C ASN A 39 -25.69 10.18 9.41
N HIS A 40 -24.83 10.93 10.11
CA HIS A 40 -24.58 10.79 11.55
C HIS A 40 -24.31 9.35 12.01
N ILE A 41 -23.56 8.59 11.20
CA ILE A 41 -23.31 7.17 11.46
C ILE A 41 -22.27 7.04 12.59
N PRO A 42 -22.59 6.40 13.73
CA PRO A 42 -21.67 6.25 14.85
C PRO A 42 -20.46 5.42 14.41
N THR A 43 -19.28 6.03 14.46
CA THR A 43 -18.01 5.42 14.07
C THR A 43 -16.93 5.81 15.07
N ARG A 44 -16.46 4.84 15.86
CA ARG A 44 -15.36 5.01 16.80
C ARG A 44 -14.04 5.07 16.05
N ILE A 45 -13.24 6.09 16.33
CA ILE A 45 -11.85 6.17 15.91
C ILE A 45 -10.98 5.58 17.03
N GLY A 46 -10.28 4.49 16.72
CA GLY A 46 -9.32 3.83 17.60
C GLY A 46 -7.92 4.42 17.43
N THR A 47 -6.90 3.56 17.43
CA THR A 47 -5.50 3.96 17.30
C THR A 47 -5.27 4.74 16.01
N VAL A 48 -4.67 5.92 16.14
CA VAL A 48 -4.23 6.76 15.03
C VAL A 48 -2.72 6.76 14.96
N THR A 49 -2.17 6.45 13.78
CA THR A 49 -0.73 6.42 13.53
C THR A 49 -0.39 7.36 12.38
N ILE A 50 0.63 8.18 12.60
CA ILE A 50 1.20 9.05 11.56
C ILE A 50 2.53 8.45 11.14
N LYS A 51 2.68 8.19 9.85
CA LYS A 51 3.90 7.62 9.29
C LYS A 51 4.45 8.53 8.22
N LYS A 52 5.74 8.83 8.32
CA LYS A 52 6.51 9.45 7.24
C LYS A 52 7.26 8.35 6.47
N THR A 53 7.09 8.30 5.16
CA THR A 53 7.80 7.37 4.29
C THR A 53 9.14 7.93 3.82
N ALA A 54 10.03 7.06 3.34
CA ALA A 54 11.37 7.45 2.87
C ALA A 54 11.35 8.38 1.66
N ASP A 55 10.24 8.44 0.92
CA ASP A 55 10.00 9.36 -0.19
C ASP A 55 9.36 10.69 0.26
N GLU A 56 9.39 10.96 1.57
CA GLU A 56 8.94 12.20 2.22
C GLU A 56 7.42 12.43 2.18
N GLN A 57 6.63 11.36 2.04
CA GLN A 57 5.17 11.43 2.14
C GLN A 57 4.68 11.11 3.55
N PHE A 58 3.59 11.75 3.96
CA PHE A 58 2.95 11.52 5.25
C PHE A 58 1.64 10.77 5.06
N TYR A 59 1.44 9.74 5.87
CA TYR A 59 0.23 8.95 5.90
C TYR A 59 -0.36 8.97 7.30
N LEU A 60 -1.68 9.07 7.34
CA LEU A 60 -2.47 8.92 8.54
C LEU A 60 -3.25 7.61 8.41
N SER A 61 -2.97 6.64 9.27
CA SER A 61 -3.74 5.40 9.39
C SER A 61 -4.52 5.41 10.68
N MET A 62 -5.77 4.97 10.63
CA MET A 62 -6.65 4.93 11.79
C MET A 62 -7.48 3.65 11.77
N GLN A 63 -7.68 3.09 12.95
CA GLN A 63 -8.66 2.01 13.14
C GLN A 63 -10.05 2.63 13.27
N LEU A 64 -11.00 2.15 12.49
CA LEU A 64 -12.40 2.57 12.55
C LEU A 64 -13.25 1.39 13.03
N GLY A 65 -14.12 1.62 14.01
CA GLY A 65 -15.10 0.65 14.49
C GLY A 65 -16.51 1.22 14.39
N SER A 66 -17.47 0.43 13.92
CA SER A 66 -18.87 0.84 13.81
C SER A 66 -19.75 -0.40 13.81
N ASP A 67 -20.92 -0.31 14.44
CA ASP A 67 -21.93 -1.36 14.41
C ASP A 67 -22.58 -1.46 13.03
N ILE A 68 -22.56 -0.36 12.27
CA ILE A 68 -22.98 -0.32 10.88
C ILE A 68 -21.78 -0.66 10.00
N ALA A 69 -21.92 -1.72 9.19
CA ALA A 69 -20.88 -2.19 8.29
C ALA A 69 -20.36 -1.08 7.35
N PHE A 70 -19.06 -1.11 7.06
CA PHE A 70 -18.41 -0.16 6.13
C PHE A 70 -18.66 -0.51 4.66
N VAL A 71 -19.02 -1.77 4.39
CA VAL A 71 -19.30 -2.30 3.06
C VAL A 71 -20.56 -3.13 3.17
N LYS A 72 -21.46 -3.00 2.19
CA LYS A 72 -22.68 -3.83 2.12
C LYS A 72 -22.30 -5.24 1.66
N ALA A 73 -23.03 -6.25 2.14
CA ALA A 73 -22.91 -7.59 1.62
C ALA A 73 -23.23 -7.58 0.11
N LEU A 74 -22.41 -8.30 -0.66
CA LEU A 74 -22.64 -8.48 -2.08
C LEU A 74 -23.68 -9.61 -2.28
N PRO A 75 -24.50 -9.56 -3.35
CA PRO A 75 -25.37 -10.68 -3.69
C PRO A 75 -24.52 -11.92 -4.00
N LYS A 76 -25.07 -13.11 -3.70
CA LYS A 76 -24.41 -14.38 -4.02
C LYS A 76 -24.29 -14.54 -5.54
N THR A 77 -23.08 -14.87 -5.99
CA THR A 77 -22.75 -15.14 -7.39
C THR A 77 -22.96 -16.59 -7.78
N GLN A 78 -23.06 -17.51 -6.79
CA GLN A 78 -23.05 -18.97 -6.94
C GLN A 78 -21.82 -19.51 -7.67
N SER A 79 -20.77 -18.69 -7.81
CA SER A 79 -19.57 -19.04 -8.56
C SER A 79 -18.43 -19.41 -7.62
N GLN A 80 -17.64 -20.39 -8.02
CA GLN A 80 -16.46 -20.84 -7.29
C GLN A 80 -15.28 -20.88 -8.26
N ILE A 81 -14.09 -20.51 -7.78
CA ILE A 81 -12.88 -20.50 -8.61
C ILE A 81 -11.68 -21.02 -7.83
N GLY A 82 -10.96 -21.96 -8.44
CA GLY A 82 -9.63 -22.36 -7.99
C GLY A 82 -8.57 -21.47 -8.65
N ILE A 83 -7.57 -21.03 -7.89
CA ILE A 83 -6.41 -20.32 -8.41
C ILE A 83 -5.12 -21.06 -8.05
N ASP A 84 -4.27 -21.22 -9.05
CA ASP A 84 -2.90 -21.73 -8.95
C ASP A 84 -1.96 -20.53 -9.17
N LEU A 85 -1.01 -20.27 -8.27
CA LEU A 85 -0.04 -19.17 -8.45
C LEU A 85 1.31 -19.73 -8.90
N ASN A 86 1.87 -19.12 -9.94
CA ASN A 86 3.16 -19.51 -10.47
C ASN A 86 4.09 -18.30 -10.63
N LEU A 87 5.31 -18.53 -11.12
CA LEU A 87 6.32 -17.47 -11.29
C LEU A 87 6.27 -16.84 -12.69
N ASP A 88 5.90 -17.63 -13.70
CA ASP A 88 5.86 -17.20 -15.09
C ASP A 88 4.62 -16.35 -15.38
N ASN A 89 3.44 -16.91 -15.14
CA ASN A 89 2.22 -16.14 -14.98
C ASN A 89 2.11 -15.72 -13.50
N PHE A 90 1.14 -14.88 -13.17
CA PHE A 90 0.87 -14.54 -11.77
C PHE A 90 -0.07 -15.56 -11.15
N LEU A 91 -1.15 -15.89 -11.86
CA LEU A 91 -2.03 -16.99 -11.50
C LEU A 91 -2.70 -17.57 -12.74
N THR A 92 -3.07 -18.84 -12.64
CA THR A 92 -3.95 -19.56 -13.56
C THR A 92 -5.20 -19.98 -12.78
N ALA A 93 -6.37 -19.70 -13.33
CA ALA A 93 -7.64 -20.06 -12.72
C ALA A 93 -8.21 -21.36 -13.28
N SER A 94 -9.07 -22.04 -12.51
CA SER A 94 -9.71 -23.31 -12.89
C SER A 94 -10.60 -23.22 -14.13
N ASN A 95 -11.03 -22.01 -14.50
CA ASN A 95 -11.78 -21.74 -15.74
C ASN A 95 -10.86 -21.48 -16.96
N GLY A 96 -9.54 -21.69 -16.81
CA GLY A 96 -8.54 -21.46 -17.85
C GLY A 96 -8.07 -20.01 -17.98
N ALA A 97 -8.61 -19.06 -17.20
CA ALA A 97 -8.15 -17.68 -17.25
C ALA A 97 -6.73 -17.54 -16.68
N ILE A 98 -5.87 -16.83 -17.41
CA ILE A 98 -4.48 -16.62 -17.01
C ILE A 98 -4.25 -15.13 -16.74
N VAL A 99 -3.70 -14.82 -15.58
CA VAL A 99 -3.22 -13.47 -15.27
C VAL A 99 -1.71 -13.44 -15.42
N ALA A 100 -1.21 -12.62 -16.35
CA ALA A 100 0.23 -12.49 -16.56
C ALA A 100 0.95 -11.85 -15.36
N ASN A 101 2.20 -12.25 -15.11
CA ASN A 101 3.04 -11.59 -14.13
C ASN A 101 3.56 -10.24 -14.67
N PRO A 102 3.19 -9.10 -14.08
CA PRO A 102 3.57 -7.80 -14.61
C PRO A 102 5.08 -7.49 -14.48
N ARG A 103 5.83 -8.28 -13.69
CA ARG A 103 7.29 -8.19 -13.49
C ARG A 103 7.78 -6.75 -13.22
N PHE A 104 7.04 -5.99 -12.40
CA PHE A 104 7.28 -4.56 -12.13
C PHE A 104 8.73 -4.25 -11.70
N TYR A 105 9.30 -5.11 -10.85
CA TYR A 105 10.68 -4.98 -10.39
C TYR A 105 11.66 -5.11 -11.56
N CYS A 106 11.53 -6.14 -12.39
CA CYS A 106 12.41 -6.38 -13.55
C CYS A 106 12.43 -5.18 -14.50
N LYS A 107 11.25 -4.61 -14.79
CA LYS A 107 11.10 -3.41 -15.63
C LYS A 107 11.85 -2.19 -15.07
N THR A 108 11.92 -2.07 -13.73
CA THR A 108 12.55 -0.91 -13.07
C THR A 108 14.00 -1.19 -12.61
N LYS A 109 14.45 -2.45 -12.66
CA LYS A 109 15.73 -2.93 -12.09
C LYS A 109 16.93 -2.12 -12.57
N LYS A 110 17.05 -1.90 -13.89
CA LYS A 110 18.17 -1.13 -14.48
C LYS A 110 18.23 0.29 -13.92
N LYS A 111 17.08 0.99 -13.87
CA LYS A 111 16.96 2.35 -13.34
C LYS A 111 17.28 2.41 -11.85
N LEU A 112 16.77 1.44 -11.07
CA LEU A 112 17.02 1.35 -9.64
C LEU A 112 18.50 1.11 -9.34
N ALA A 113 19.13 0.16 -10.03
CA ALA A 113 20.55 -0.18 -9.85
C ALA A 113 21.45 1.03 -10.18
N HIS A 114 21.15 1.76 -11.26
CA HIS A 114 21.87 2.99 -11.59
C HIS A 114 21.72 4.04 -10.49
N ALA A 115 20.49 4.31 -10.03
CA ALA A 115 20.22 5.30 -8.99
C ALA A 115 20.91 4.95 -7.65
N GLN A 116 20.94 3.66 -7.29
CA GLN A 116 21.65 3.14 -6.12
C GLN A 116 23.17 3.29 -6.25
N ARG A 117 23.74 3.04 -7.44
CA ARG A 117 25.18 3.25 -7.70
C ARG A 117 25.58 4.71 -7.54
N VAL A 118 24.78 5.64 -8.07
CA VAL A 118 25.00 7.09 -7.89
C VAL A 118 24.89 7.47 -6.41
N LEU A 119 23.89 6.94 -5.69
CA LEU A 119 23.73 7.19 -4.25
C LEU A 119 24.97 6.74 -3.46
N SER A 120 25.44 5.53 -3.72
CA SER A 120 26.62 4.93 -3.08
C SER A 120 27.88 5.76 -3.36
N ARG A 121 28.10 6.21 -4.59
CA ARG A 121 29.22 7.10 -4.94
C ARG A 121 29.16 8.43 -4.19
N ARG A 122 27.98 9.07 -4.11
CA ARG A 122 27.78 10.32 -3.36
C ARG A 122 28.00 10.13 -1.85
N GLN A 123 27.53 9.01 -1.29
CA GLN A 123 27.73 8.67 0.12
C GLN A 123 29.21 8.55 0.46
N ARG A 124 29.99 7.83 -0.37
CA ARG A 124 31.44 7.69 -0.17
C ARG A 124 32.16 9.03 -0.19
N ARG A 125 31.84 9.92 -1.14
CA ARG A 125 32.44 11.26 -1.21
C ARG A 125 32.18 12.08 0.06
N VAL A 126 30.93 12.13 0.51
CA VAL A 126 30.54 12.85 1.73
C VAL A 126 31.29 12.32 2.96
N LYS A 127 31.42 10.99 3.09
CA LYS A 127 32.20 10.37 4.17
C LYS A 127 33.69 10.71 4.10
N LYS A 128 34.29 10.68 2.90
CA LYS A 128 35.70 11.03 2.69
C LYS A 128 36.01 12.48 3.08
N GLU A 129 35.06 13.37 2.85
CA GLU A 129 35.15 14.80 3.20
C GLU A 129 34.80 15.09 4.68
N GLY A 130 34.52 14.06 5.50
CA GLY A 130 34.16 14.22 6.92
C GLY A 130 32.81 14.92 7.16
N ARG A 131 31.98 15.08 6.12
CA ARG A 131 30.71 15.83 6.21
C ARG A 131 29.56 14.96 6.69
N ASN A 132 28.62 15.56 7.42
CA ASN A 132 27.40 14.88 7.85
C ASN A 132 26.48 14.59 6.66
N LEU A 133 26.08 13.31 6.48
CA LEU A 133 25.16 12.88 5.42
C LEU A 133 23.84 13.65 5.43
N ARG A 134 23.34 14.04 6.61
CA ARG A 134 22.07 14.80 6.75
C ARG A 134 22.16 16.18 6.07
N LEU A 135 23.33 16.81 6.08
CA LEU A 135 23.56 18.14 5.51
C LEU A 135 23.96 18.09 4.02
N ALA A 136 24.35 16.92 3.52
CA ALA A 136 24.82 16.76 2.15
C ALA A 136 23.67 16.78 1.10
N LYS A 137 23.33 17.98 0.61
CA LYS A 137 22.22 18.24 -0.34
C LYS A 137 22.19 17.29 -1.55
N ASN A 138 23.32 17.04 -2.20
CA ASN A 138 23.39 16.16 -3.38
C ASN A 138 23.13 14.68 -3.04
N TYR A 139 23.59 14.23 -1.88
CA TYR A 139 23.30 12.89 -1.38
C TYR A 139 21.80 12.76 -1.04
N GLN A 140 21.24 13.73 -0.32
CA GLN A 140 19.82 13.75 0.07
C GLN A 140 18.88 13.74 -1.15
N LYS A 141 19.17 14.55 -2.17
CA LYS A 141 18.44 14.53 -3.45
C LYS A 141 18.44 13.14 -4.09
N GLN A 142 19.60 12.46 -4.10
CA GLN A 142 19.70 11.12 -4.68
C GLN A 142 18.98 10.06 -3.83
N ARG A 143 19.06 10.17 -2.50
CA ARG A 143 18.36 9.28 -1.57
C ARG A 143 16.86 9.31 -1.85
N LEU A 144 16.31 10.51 -2.06
CA LEU A 144 14.90 10.70 -2.38
C LEU A 144 14.52 10.05 -3.72
N ILE A 145 15.38 10.13 -4.74
CA ILE A 145 15.14 9.46 -6.03
C ILE A 145 15.05 7.94 -5.85
N VAL A 146 15.99 7.35 -5.11
CA VAL A 146 15.97 5.91 -4.81
C VAL A 146 14.71 5.54 -4.03
N ALA A 147 14.33 6.32 -3.01
CA ALA A 147 13.12 6.09 -2.23
C ALA A 147 11.85 6.13 -3.09
N LYS A 148 11.72 7.12 -3.98
CA LYS A 148 10.59 7.24 -4.93
C LYS A 148 10.50 6.05 -5.88
N LEU A 149 11.63 5.50 -6.34
CA LEU A 149 11.65 4.31 -7.18
C LEU A 149 11.16 3.07 -6.42
N HIS A 150 11.64 2.85 -5.19
CA HIS A 150 11.15 1.76 -4.35
C HIS A 150 9.66 1.89 -4.06
N ASP A 151 9.21 3.10 -3.72
CA ASP A 151 7.80 3.35 -3.41
C ASP A 151 6.91 3.15 -4.65
N LYS A 152 7.35 3.56 -5.84
CA LYS A 152 6.65 3.26 -7.10
C LYS A 152 6.46 1.76 -7.32
N ILE A 153 7.52 0.96 -7.16
CA ILE A 153 7.44 -0.51 -7.32
C ILE A 153 6.47 -1.09 -6.28
N ARG A 154 6.58 -0.65 -5.02
CA ARG A 154 5.68 -1.10 -3.94
C ARG A 154 4.23 -0.79 -4.26
N ARG A 155 3.90 0.44 -4.68
CA ARG A 155 2.54 0.85 -5.03
C ARG A 155 1.99 0.09 -6.21
N GLN A 156 2.80 -0.13 -7.25
CA GLN A 156 2.38 -0.92 -8.42
C GLN A 156 2.02 -2.36 -8.03
N ARG A 157 2.86 -3.00 -7.20
CA ARG A 157 2.56 -4.34 -6.67
C ARG A 157 1.30 -4.35 -5.82
N ALA A 158 1.16 -3.41 -4.88
CA ALA A 158 -0.01 -3.34 -4.01
C ALA A 158 -1.30 -3.07 -4.81
N ASN A 159 -1.25 -2.16 -5.79
CA ASN A 159 -2.40 -1.86 -6.64
C ASN A 159 -2.82 -3.08 -7.47
N PHE A 160 -1.86 -3.78 -8.09
CA PHE A 160 -2.12 -5.00 -8.83
C PHE A 160 -2.81 -6.05 -7.97
N LEU A 161 -2.27 -6.31 -6.76
CA LEU A 161 -2.86 -7.26 -5.82
C LEU A 161 -4.26 -6.83 -5.37
N GLN A 162 -4.46 -5.55 -5.03
CA GLN A 162 -5.74 -5.04 -4.56
C GLN A 162 -6.82 -5.12 -5.64
N VAL A 163 -6.49 -4.75 -6.88
CA VAL A 163 -7.42 -4.82 -8.01
C VAL A 163 -7.80 -6.27 -8.30
N LEU A 164 -6.82 -7.16 -8.35
CA LEU A 164 -7.03 -8.58 -8.63
C LEU A 164 -7.85 -9.25 -7.53
N SER A 165 -7.49 -9.07 -6.25
CA SER A 165 -8.24 -9.66 -5.15
C SER A 165 -9.65 -9.11 -5.07
N THR A 166 -9.84 -7.81 -5.29
CA THR A 166 -11.17 -7.19 -5.33
C THR A 166 -12.01 -7.76 -6.46
N ALA A 167 -11.42 -8.00 -7.64
CA ALA A 167 -12.12 -8.61 -8.76
C ALA A 167 -12.54 -10.06 -8.46
N LEU A 168 -11.65 -10.86 -7.87
CA LEU A 168 -11.96 -12.24 -7.48
C LEU A 168 -13.11 -12.30 -6.46
N ILE A 169 -13.01 -11.53 -5.38
CA ILE A 169 -14.01 -11.54 -4.29
C ILE A 169 -15.36 -10.94 -4.73
N LYS A 170 -15.38 -10.05 -5.72
CA LYS A 170 -16.65 -9.50 -6.25
C LYS A 170 -17.39 -10.45 -7.19
N ASN A 171 -16.69 -11.38 -7.81
CA ASN A 171 -17.24 -12.21 -8.88
C ASN A 171 -17.42 -13.69 -8.48
N HIS A 172 -16.87 -14.12 -7.35
CA HIS A 172 -16.94 -15.49 -6.88
C HIS A 172 -17.26 -15.55 -5.38
N ASP A 173 -18.13 -16.47 -4.99
CA ASP A 173 -18.53 -16.73 -3.60
C ASP A 173 -17.48 -17.55 -2.85
N LEU A 174 -16.75 -18.40 -3.58
CA LEU A 174 -15.65 -19.20 -3.06
C LEU A 174 -14.41 -19.05 -3.94
N VAL A 175 -13.29 -18.66 -3.32
CA VAL A 175 -11.97 -18.63 -3.97
C VAL A 175 -11.08 -19.62 -3.23
N VAL A 176 -10.64 -20.66 -3.92
CA VAL A 176 -9.72 -21.67 -3.39
C VAL A 176 -8.34 -21.41 -3.95
N ALA A 177 -7.33 -21.37 -3.10
CA ALA A 177 -5.94 -21.21 -3.49
C ALA A 177 -5.08 -22.25 -2.77
N GLU A 178 -4.02 -22.71 -3.43
CA GLU A 178 -3.04 -23.58 -2.79
C GLU A 178 -2.11 -22.81 -1.81
N GLU A 179 -1.62 -23.53 -0.79
CA GLU A 179 -0.65 -22.98 0.15
C GLU A 179 0.76 -23.01 -0.48
N LEU A 180 1.12 -21.94 -1.18
CA LEU A 180 2.46 -21.81 -1.75
C LEU A 180 3.49 -21.43 -0.69
N ARG A 181 4.25 -22.44 -0.26
CA ARG A 181 5.44 -22.25 0.58
C ARG A 181 6.58 -21.68 -0.24
N SER A 182 6.58 -20.36 -0.44
CA SER A 182 7.61 -19.60 -1.18
C SER A 182 9.06 -19.91 -0.77
N ARG A 183 9.29 -20.32 0.49
CA ARG A 183 10.61 -20.80 0.97
C ARG A 183 11.11 -22.03 0.21
N ASN A 184 10.20 -22.93 -0.20
CA ASN A 184 10.53 -24.15 -0.94
C ASN A 184 10.83 -23.83 -2.40
N LEU A 185 10.10 -22.87 -3.00
CA LEU A 185 10.32 -22.41 -4.37
C LEU A 185 11.69 -21.75 -4.57
N LEU A 186 12.25 -21.12 -3.53
CA LEU A 186 13.59 -20.51 -3.58
C LEU A 186 14.73 -21.53 -3.44
N LYS A 187 14.44 -22.74 -2.94
CA LYS A 187 15.44 -23.79 -2.68
C LYS A 187 15.57 -24.79 -3.83
N ASN A 188 14.59 -24.86 -4.73
CA ASN A 188 14.69 -25.69 -5.92
C ASN A 188 15.75 -25.09 -6.86
N HIS A 189 16.98 -25.59 -6.73
CA HIS A 189 17.94 -25.55 -7.82
C HIS A 189 17.30 -26.29 -9.01
N ALA A 190 17.42 -25.70 -10.20
CA ALA A 190 16.92 -26.29 -11.44
C ALA A 190 17.37 -27.77 -11.52
N LEU A 191 16.38 -28.67 -11.65
CA LEU A 191 16.60 -30.04 -12.12
C LEU A 191 16.90 -30.01 -13.61
#